data_AF-A0A0K0FK33-F1
#
_entry.id   AF-A0A0K0FK33-F1
#
_cell.length_a   1.000
_cell.length_b   1.000
_cell.length_c   1.000
_cell.angle_alpha   90.00
_cell.angle_beta   90.00
_cell.angle_gamma   90.00
#
_symmetry.space_group_name_H-M   'P 1'
#
loop_
_entity.id
_entity.type
_entity.pdbx_description
1 polymer ?
#
loop_
_entity_poly.entity_id
_entity_poly.type
_entity_poly.pdbx_seq_one_letter_code
_entity_poly.pdbx_strand_id
1 'polypeptide(L)'
;MRSTIILSFISTFLWIASGEDDFYTLEECKDLGYNRHTLQCSTCDKLTQFSLEELYTDCKSCCTEEKYKTHEKYAFAYIEYCECNIARFPQAQAFIKSGMVNEWGNQLKVKHVRGSLPTLVMKDKKGMTIKSFNIESWDTNTIKEFLSGWLE
;
A
#
# COMPACT_ATOMS: atom_id res chain seq x y z
N MET A 1 -41.28 -3.11 -60.06
CA MET A 1 -41.84 -4.41 -59.62
C MET A 1 -40.66 -5.35 -59.40
N ARG A 2 -40.35 -5.98 -58.28
CA ARG A 2 -40.83 -6.10 -56.88
C ARG A 2 -39.55 -6.61 -56.15
N SER A 3 -38.95 -5.92 -55.18
CA SER A 3 -39.37 -5.78 -53.78
C SER A 3 -39.94 -7.06 -53.16
N THR A 4 -39.09 -7.77 -52.41
CA THR A 4 -39.31 -8.51 -51.14
C THR A 4 -37.95 -9.14 -50.80
N ILE A 5 -37.12 -8.55 -49.94
CA ILE A 5 -37.25 -8.47 -48.47
C ILE A 5 -37.44 -9.88 -47.88
N ILE A 6 -36.67 -10.15 -46.82
CA ILE A 6 -36.73 -11.31 -45.92
C ILE A 6 -35.89 -12.50 -46.40
N LEU A 7 -34.59 -12.47 -46.14
CA LEU A 7 -33.88 -13.64 -45.63
C LEU A 7 -32.71 -13.17 -44.75
N SER A 8 -33.11 -12.89 -43.51
CA SER A 8 -32.31 -13.04 -42.29
C SER A 8 -31.07 -12.17 -42.13
N PHE A 9 -31.35 -10.93 -41.73
CA PHE A 9 -30.46 -9.91 -41.17
C PHE A 9 -29.84 -10.27 -39.79
N ILE A 10 -29.59 -11.53 -39.45
CA ILE A 10 -29.13 -11.93 -38.10
C ILE A 10 -27.88 -12.80 -38.15
N SER A 11 -26.76 -12.27 -38.65
CA SER A 11 -25.45 -12.88 -38.41
C SER A 11 -24.30 -11.87 -38.28
N THR A 12 -24.62 -10.61 -38.00
CA THR A 12 -23.69 -9.70 -37.34
C THR A 12 -24.09 -9.60 -35.88
N PHE A 13 -24.06 -10.74 -35.18
CA PHE A 13 -23.96 -10.73 -33.73
C PHE A 13 -22.56 -10.23 -33.41
N LEU A 14 -22.49 -8.91 -33.20
CA LEU A 14 -21.70 -8.27 -32.16
C LEU A 14 -20.76 -9.24 -31.43
N TRP A 15 -19.51 -9.33 -31.88
CA TRP A 15 -18.40 -9.67 -30.99
C TRP A 15 -18.22 -8.46 -30.07
N ILE A 16 -19.12 -8.32 -29.09
CA ILE A 16 -18.77 -7.58 -27.88
C ILE A 16 -17.77 -8.48 -27.17
N ALA A 17 -16.52 -8.02 -27.11
CA ALA A 17 -15.55 -8.54 -26.17
C ALA A 17 -16.09 -8.26 -24.77
N SER A 18 -16.76 -9.24 -24.18
CA SER A 18 -16.91 -9.30 -22.73
C SER A 18 -15.52 -9.62 -22.20
N GLY A 19 -14.86 -8.65 -21.55
CA GLY A 19 -13.84 -9.00 -20.58
C GLY A 19 -14.56 -9.74 -19.47
N GLU A 20 -14.56 -11.07 -19.51
CA GLU A 20 -14.86 -11.87 -18.33
C GLU A 20 -13.72 -11.60 -17.35
N ASP A 21 -14.01 -10.79 -16.33
CA ASP A 21 -13.27 -10.88 -15.07
C ASP A 21 -13.51 -12.32 -14.58
N ASP A 22 -12.55 -13.23 -14.83
CA ASP A 22 -12.56 -14.61 -14.35
C ASP A 22 -12.52 -14.62 -12.82
N PHE A 23 -13.69 -14.44 -12.22
CA PHE A 23 -13.88 -14.45 -10.78
C PHE A 23 -14.14 -15.89 -10.34
N TYR A 24 -13.13 -16.53 -9.76
CA TYR A 24 -13.29 -17.85 -9.15
C TYR A 24 -14.35 -17.83 -8.05
N THR A 25 -15.00 -18.95 -7.79
CA THR A 25 -15.88 -19.17 -6.63
C THR A 25 -15.07 -19.27 -5.32
N LEU A 26 -15.75 -19.24 -4.16
CA LEU A 26 -15.06 -19.37 -2.87
C LEU A 26 -14.36 -20.74 -2.75
N GLU A 27 -15.02 -21.79 -3.25
CA GLU A 27 -14.53 -23.15 -3.28
C GLU A 27 -13.31 -23.30 -4.20
N GLU A 28 -13.35 -22.76 -5.43
CA GLU A 28 -12.21 -22.78 -6.36
C GLU A 28 -10.99 -22.05 -5.78
N CYS A 29 -11.21 -20.89 -5.16
CA CYS A 29 -10.14 -20.17 -4.47
C CYS A 29 -9.52 -21.00 -3.34
N LYS A 30 -10.36 -21.69 -2.56
CA LYS A 30 -9.91 -22.54 -1.47
C LYS A 30 -9.12 -23.75 -1.97
N ASP A 31 -9.53 -24.35 -3.08
CA ASP A 31 -8.83 -25.47 -3.72
C ASP A 31 -7.45 -25.04 -4.27
N LEU A 32 -7.33 -23.79 -4.73
CA LEU A 32 -6.07 -23.14 -5.08
C LEU A 32 -5.25 -22.69 -3.86
N GLY A 33 -5.79 -22.83 -2.64
CA GLY A 33 -5.11 -22.47 -1.39
C GLY A 33 -5.32 -21.03 -0.90
N TYR A 34 -6.18 -20.25 -1.56
CA TYR A 34 -6.51 -18.87 -1.19
C TYR A 34 -7.73 -18.79 -0.27
N ASN A 35 -7.68 -17.85 0.68
CA ASN A 35 -8.85 -17.47 1.48
C ASN A 35 -9.37 -16.11 1.04
N ARG A 36 -10.44 -16.10 0.22
CA ARG A 36 -11.03 -14.87 -0.32
C ARG A 36 -11.45 -13.85 0.76
N HIS A 37 -11.87 -14.30 1.93
CA HIS A 37 -12.33 -13.39 2.99
C HIS A 37 -11.22 -12.53 3.59
N THR A 38 -9.97 -13.01 3.52
CA THR A 38 -8.81 -12.35 4.13
C THR A 38 -7.79 -11.88 3.10
N LEU A 39 -7.83 -12.43 1.87
CA LEU A 39 -6.89 -12.08 0.81
C LEU A 39 -7.23 -10.71 0.22
N GLN A 40 -6.32 -9.77 0.40
CA GLN A 40 -6.41 -8.41 -0.13
C GLN A 40 -5.68 -8.29 -1.46
N CYS A 41 -6.25 -7.56 -2.43
CA CYS A 41 -5.66 -7.46 -3.77
C CYS A 41 -4.28 -6.79 -3.80
N SER A 42 -3.96 -5.92 -2.82
CA SER A 42 -2.61 -5.37 -2.63
C SER A 42 -1.55 -6.44 -2.33
N THR A 43 -1.95 -7.58 -1.75
CA THR A 43 -1.03 -8.70 -1.47
C THR A 43 -0.59 -9.36 -2.77
N CYS A 44 -1.49 -9.51 -3.74
CA CYS A 44 -1.17 -10.06 -5.04
C CYS A 44 -0.18 -9.18 -5.81
N ASP A 45 -0.28 -7.85 -5.67
CA ASP A 45 0.63 -6.91 -6.33
C ASP A 45 2.08 -7.05 -5.85
N LYS A 46 2.28 -7.51 -4.60
CA LYS A 46 3.61 -7.76 -4.04
C LYS A 46 4.29 -9.03 -4.57
N LEU A 47 3.55 -9.96 -5.18
CA LEU A 47 4.11 -11.24 -5.67
C LEU A 47 5.22 -11.05 -6.71
N THR A 48 5.08 -10.02 -7.55
CA THR A 48 6.08 -9.63 -8.57
C THR A 48 7.43 -9.21 -7.95
N GLN A 49 7.43 -8.76 -6.70
CA GLN A 49 8.66 -8.36 -5.99
C GLN A 49 9.48 -9.57 -5.53
N PHE A 50 8.87 -10.75 -5.47
CA PHE A 50 9.48 -11.99 -4.98
C PHE A 50 9.63 -13.06 -6.06
N SER A 51 9.46 -12.69 -7.34
CA SER A 51 9.50 -13.62 -8.47
C SER A 51 8.47 -14.76 -8.35
N LEU A 52 7.27 -14.43 -7.88
CA LEU A 52 6.12 -15.34 -7.75
C LEU A 52 5.01 -14.97 -8.74
N GLU A 53 5.37 -14.52 -9.95
CA GLU A 53 4.41 -14.04 -10.96
C GLU A 53 3.44 -15.12 -11.42
N GLU A 54 3.82 -16.40 -11.33
CA GLU A 54 2.96 -17.54 -11.65
C GLU A 54 1.69 -17.59 -10.79
N LEU A 55 1.73 -17.06 -9.56
CA LEU A 55 0.61 -17.01 -8.64
C LEU A 55 -0.28 -15.77 -8.84
N TYR A 56 0.17 -14.79 -9.64
CA TYR A 56 -0.45 -13.48 -9.70
C TYR A 56 -1.90 -13.53 -10.19
N THR A 57 -2.14 -14.25 -11.29
CA THR A 57 -3.47 -14.36 -11.91
C THR A 57 -4.47 -14.99 -10.94
N ASP A 58 -4.13 -16.14 -10.37
CA ASP A 58 -5.03 -16.83 -9.44
C ASP A 58 -5.27 -16.03 -8.16
N CYS A 59 -4.22 -15.36 -7.65
CA CYS A 59 -4.35 -14.46 -6.50
C CYS A 59 -5.33 -13.32 -6.81
N LYS A 60 -5.20 -12.67 -7.99
CA LYS A 60 -6.08 -11.57 -8.39
C LYS A 60 -7.54 -12.01 -8.57
N SER A 61 -7.78 -13.21 -9.09
CA SER A 61 -9.14 -13.77 -9.22
C SER A 61 -9.78 -14.10 -7.86
N CYS A 62 -8.97 -14.29 -6.82
CA CYS A 62 -9.44 -14.67 -5.48
C CYS A 62 -9.44 -13.55 -4.43
N CYS A 63 -8.79 -12.42 -4.70
CA CYS A 63 -8.66 -11.34 -3.74
C CYS A 63 -9.93 -10.48 -3.62
N THR A 64 -10.03 -9.76 -2.51
CA THR A 64 -11.04 -8.72 -2.31
C THR A 64 -10.38 -7.36 -2.48
N GLU A 65 -10.99 -6.48 -3.28
CA GLU A 65 -10.52 -5.11 -3.41
C GLU A 65 -10.63 -4.35 -2.09
N GLU A 66 -9.53 -3.74 -1.69
CA GLU A 66 -9.48 -2.93 -0.47
C GLU A 66 -10.09 -1.56 -0.74
N LYS A 67 -11.13 -1.22 0.02
CA LYS A 67 -11.55 0.18 0.15
C LYS A 67 -10.59 0.87 1.10
N TYR A 68 -9.53 1.47 0.56
CA TYR A 68 -8.66 2.35 1.34
C TYR A 68 -9.52 3.44 1.97
N LYS A 69 -9.60 3.47 3.31
CA LYS A 69 -10.12 4.66 3.99
C LYS A 69 -9.09 5.75 3.78
N THR A 70 -9.37 6.68 2.89
CA THR A 70 -8.60 7.91 2.75
C THR A 70 -8.64 8.63 4.08
N HIS A 71 -7.57 8.50 4.87
CA HIS A 71 -7.38 9.33 6.05
C HIS A 71 -6.72 10.64 5.63
N GLU A 72 -6.93 11.69 6.42
CA GLU A 72 -6.20 12.92 6.21
C GLU A 72 -4.69 12.66 6.39
N LYS A 73 -3.91 13.12 5.42
CA LYS A 73 -2.45 13.06 5.46
C LYS A 73 -1.90 14.26 6.22
N TYR A 74 -0.72 14.08 6.80
CA TYR A 74 -0.01 15.12 7.52
C TYR A 74 0.91 15.90 6.59
N ALA A 75 1.05 17.20 6.83
CA ALA A 75 1.87 18.07 5.99
C ALA A 75 3.38 17.81 6.18
N PHE A 76 3.80 17.60 7.43
CA PHE A 76 5.20 17.33 7.79
C PHE A 76 5.28 16.33 8.94
N ALA A 77 6.45 15.74 9.16
CA ALA A 77 6.76 14.94 10.34
C ALA A 77 8.19 15.16 10.81
N TYR A 78 8.40 15.07 12.13
CA TYR A 78 9.74 15.05 12.73
C TYR A 78 10.03 13.70 13.37
N ILE A 79 11.23 13.17 13.18
CA ILE A 79 11.76 12.10 14.02
C ILE A 79 12.52 12.74 15.16
N GLU A 80 11.93 12.73 16.35
CA GLU A 80 12.56 13.19 17.57
C GLU A 80 13.34 12.05 18.23
N TYR A 81 14.62 12.26 18.51
CA TYR A 81 15.48 11.24 19.11
C TYR A 81 16.60 11.84 19.96
N CYS A 82 17.09 11.09 20.95
CA CYS A 82 18.34 11.42 21.64
C CYS A 82 19.50 10.58 21.08
N GLU A 83 20.63 11.21 20.79
CA GLU A 83 21.88 10.50 20.47
C GLU A 83 22.31 9.57 21.62
N CYS A 84 21.95 9.93 22.86
CA CYS A 84 22.20 9.14 24.06
C CYS A 84 21.43 7.81 24.11
N ASN A 85 20.29 7.72 23.42
CA ASN A 85 19.39 6.56 23.47
C ASN A 85 19.42 5.73 22.18
N ILE A 86 19.68 6.37 21.03
CA ILE A 86 19.45 5.79 19.70
C ILE A 86 20.21 4.50 19.43
N ALA A 87 21.37 4.32 20.07
CA ALA A 87 22.19 3.10 19.97
C ALA A 87 21.44 1.82 20.40
N ARG A 88 20.40 1.96 21.23
CA ARG A 88 19.57 0.84 21.71
C ARG A 88 18.48 0.44 20.73
N PHE A 89 18.26 1.20 19.67
CA PHE A 89 17.20 1.01 18.68
C PHE A 89 17.81 0.89 17.28
N PRO A 90 18.42 -0.25 16.93
CA PRO A 90 19.24 -0.37 15.71
C PRO A 90 18.48 -0.04 14.43
N GLN A 91 17.20 -0.42 14.34
CA GLN A 91 16.36 -0.17 13.16
C GLN A 91 16.05 1.32 12.99
N ALA A 92 15.59 1.99 14.05
CA ALA A 92 15.38 3.44 14.04
C ALA A 92 16.69 4.20 13.81
N GLN A 93 17.79 3.75 14.41
CA GLN A 93 19.12 4.32 14.17
C GLN A 93 19.52 4.20 12.70
N ALA A 94 19.35 3.02 12.10
CA ALA A 94 19.66 2.77 10.70
C ALA A 94 18.87 3.73 9.82
N PHE A 95 17.55 3.82 10.01
CA PHE A 95 16.69 4.74 9.27
C PHE A 95 17.16 6.20 9.35
N ILE A 96 17.49 6.69 10.55
CA ILE A 96 17.92 8.07 10.77
C ILE A 96 19.31 8.35 10.18
N LYS A 97 20.27 7.44 10.39
CA LYS A 97 21.69 7.69 10.09
C LYS A 97 22.12 7.24 8.69
N SER A 98 21.40 6.34 8.03
CA SER A 98 21.75 5.88 6.67
C SER A 98 21.24 6.81 5.57
N GLY A 99 20.61 7.92 5.92
CA GLY A 99 20.07 8.88 4.95
C GLY A 99 18.72 8.49 4.33
N MET A 100 18.04 7.44 4.83
CA MET A 100 16.69 7.06 4.35
C MET A 100 15.68 8.21 4.50
N VAL A 101 15.87 9.06 5.50
CA VAL A 101 15.04 10.27 5.71
C VAL A 101 14.98 11.18 4.49
N ASN A 102 16.03 11.18 3.65
CA ASN A 102 16.11 12.02 2.46
C ASN A 102 15.08 11.64 1.37
N GLU A 103 14.52 10.43 1.41
CA GLU A 103 13.45 9.99 0.50
C GLU A 103 12.19 10.90 0.59
N TRP A 104 12.01 11.59 1.72
CA TRP A 104 10.88 12.51 1.96
C TRP A 104 11.25 14.00 1.86
N GLY A 105 12.46 14.34 1.40
CA GLY A 105 12.89 15.72 1.19
C GLY A 105 12.61 16.64 2.37
N ASN A 106 11.77 17.67 2.16
CA ASN A 106 11.44 18.67 3.19
C ASN A 106 10.30 18.27 4.13
N GLN A 107 9.57 17.18 3.82
CA GLN A 107 8.41 16.75 4.58
C GLN A 107 8.79 16.02 5.87
N LEU A 108 9.92 15.31 5.87
CA LEU A 108 10.46 14.62 7.03
C LEU A 108 11.74 15.29 7.51
N LYS A 109 11.82 15.61 8.81
CA LYS A 109 13.05 16.15 9.41
C LYS A 109 13.44 15.34 10.63
N VAL A 110 14.73 15.30 10.92
CA VAL A 110 15.23 14.70 12.15
C VAL A 110 15.52 15.81 13.15
N LYS A 111 15.11 15.62 14.41
CA LYS A 111 15.32 16.59 15.48
C LYS A 111 15.91 15.90 16.70
N HIS A 112 17.08 16.38 17.13
CA HIS A 112 17.68 15.90 18.37
C HIS A 112 16.94 16.48 19.58
N VAL A 113 16.41 15.62 20.45
CA VAL A 113 15.73 16.00 21.70
C VAL A 113 16.32 15.18 22.82
N ARG A 114 16.96 15.85 23.78
CA ARG A 114 17.69 15.18 24.86
C ARG A 114 16.74 14.32 25.69
N GLY A 115 17.12 13.07 25.91
CA GLY A 115 16.36 12.09 26.70
C GLY A 115 15.17 11.47 25.97
N SER A 116 14.83 11.90 24.75
CA SER A 116 13.73 11.28 24.01
C SER A 116 14.09 9.88 23.51
N LEU A 117 13.08 9.03 23.45
CA LEU A 117 13.11 7.78 22.71
C LEU A 117 12.71 8.07 21.25
N PRO A 118 13.12 7.24 20.28
CA PRO A 118 12.75 7.43 18.88
C PRO A 118 11.23 7.58 18.70
N THR A 119 10.81 8.77 18.29
CA THR A 119 9.39 9.15 18.21
C THR A 119 9.13 9.89 16.92
N LEU A 120 8.10 9.47 16.18
CA LEU A 120 7.61 10.17 15.00
C LEU A 120 6.52 11.15 15.40
N VAL A 121 6.74 12.44 15.16
CA VAL A 121 5.87 13.55 15.53
C VAL A 121 5.25 14.16 14.29
N MET A 122 3.96 13.94 14.08
CA MET A 122 3.22 14.43 12.90
C MET A 122 2.77 15.87 13.11
N LYS A 123 2.94 16.69 12.06
CA LYS A 123 2.71 18.14 12.08
C LYS A 123 1.69 18.55 11.02
N ASP A 124 0.92 19.59 11.36
CA ASP A 124 0.04 20.27 10.43
C ASP A 124 0.80 21.30 9.56
N LYS A 125 0.08 21.99 8.67
CA LYS A 125 0.62 23.05 7.79
C LYS A 125 1.16 24.26 8.57
N LYS A 126 0.79 24.40 9.85
CA LYS A 126 1.25 25.48 10.76
C LYS A 126 2.44 25.03 11.62
N GLY A 127 2.90 23.77 11.50
CA GLY A 127 3.98 23.20 12.30
C GLY A 127 3.57 22.74 13.70
N MET A 128 2.28 22.73 14.02
CA MET A 128 1.76 22.26 15.30
C MET A 128 1.74 20.74 15.35
N THR A 129 2.07 20.17 16.51
CA THR A 129 2.00 18.72 16.71
C THR A 129 0.55 18.27 16.74
N ILE A 130 0.17 17.38 15.83
CA ILE A 130 -1.14 16.74 15.84
C ILE A 130 -1.06 15.41 16.61
N LYS A 131 -0.06 14.60 16.32
CA LYS A 131 0.06 13.23 16.86
C LYS A 131 1.51 12.81 16.99
N SER A 132 1.79 11.92 17.94
CA SER A 132 3.11 11.32 18.13
C SER A 132 2.98 9.79 18.17
N PHE A 133 3.95 9.11 17.58
CA PHE A 133 4.02 7.65 17.51
C PHE A 133 5.38 7.20 18.03
N ASN A 134 5.36 6.21 18.93
CA ASN A 134 6.56 5.54 19.36
C ASN A 134 7.04 4.59 18.25
N ILE A 135 8.30 4.69 17.85
CA ILE A 135 8.89 3.86 16.78
C ILE A 135 10.04 2.99 17.29
N GLU A 136 10.11 2.73 18.60
CA GLU A 136 11.19 1.94 19.21
C GLU A 136 11.26 0.52 18.65
N SER A 137 10.09 -0.09 18.43
CA SER A 137 9.95 -1.47 17.96
C SER A 137 9.73 -1.60 16.45
N TRP A 138 9.76 -0.48 15.71
CA TRP A 138 9.51 -0.52 14.26
C TRP A 138 10.79 -0.84 13.51
N ASP A 139 10.68 -1.69 12.49
CA ASP A 139 11.76 -1.87 11.52
C ASP A 139 11.79 -0.74 10.49
N THR A 140 12.86 -0.68 9.68
CA THR A 140 13.01 0.39 8.68
C THR A 140 11.87 0.38 7.66
N ASN A 141 11.37 -0.79 7.26
CA ASN A 141 10.33 -0.90 6.23
C ASN A 141 8.99 -0.40 6.75
N THR A 142 8.65 -0.73 7.99
CA THR A 142 7.46 -0.25 8.68
C THR A 142 7.46 1.27 8.79
N ILE A 143 8.61 1.88 9.12
CA ILE A 143 8.76 3.34 9.14
C ILE A 143 8.51 3.92 7.74
N LYS A 144 9.09 3.33 6.70
CA LYS A 144 8.90 3.77 5.29
C LYS A 144 7.43 3.69 4.88
N GLU A 145 6.81 2.52 5.02
CA GLU A 145 5.43 2.27 4.63
C GLU A 145 4.47 3.22 5.36
N PHE A 146 4.68 3.44 6.66
CA PHE A 146 3.90 4.39 7.43
C PHE A 146 4.05 5.81 6.88
N LEU A 147 5.26 6.29 6.66
CA LEU A 147 5.48 7.65 6.15
C LEU A 147 4.90 7.86 4.75
N SER A 148 5.02 6.87 3.85
CA SER A 148 4.44 6.92 2.50
C SER A 148 2.91 6.98 2.50
N GLY A 149 2.26 6.29 3.44
CA GLY A 149 0.81 6.37 3.60
C GLY A 149 0.33 7.66 4.27
N TRP A 150 1.12 8.22 5.19
CA TRP A 150 0.67 9.26 6.11
C TRP A 150 1.18 10.67 5.84
N LEU A 151 2.17 10.87 4.98
CA LEU A 151 2.61 12.20 4.52
C LEU A 151 1.95 12.58 3.19
N GLU A 152 1.67 13.88 3.01
CA GLU A 152 1.10 14.49 1.79
C GLU A 152 1.85 14.05 0.52
#